data_AF-A0A0N4XM22-F1
#
_entry.id   AF-A0A0N4XM22-F1
#
_cell.length_a   1.000
_cell.length_b   1.000
_cell.length_c   1.000
_cell.angle_alpha   90.00
_cell.angle_beta   90.00
_cell.angle_gamma   90.00
#
_symmetry.space_group_name_H-M   'P 1'
#
loop_
_entity.id
_entity.type
_entity.pdbx_description
1 polymer ?
#
loop_
_entity_poly.entity_id
_entity_poly.type
_entity_poly.pdbx_seq_one_letter_code
_entity_poly.pdbx_strand_id
1 'polypeptide(L)' 'MASALDKYRSLASFNSRELKNVVEGEENVKTKEKIYELLSKEPIFKRGYDRPSLEQQRELNHRRWKRIIELELPVDVGL' A
#
# COMPACT_ATOMS: atom_id res chain seq x y z
N MET A 1 -19.19 7.38 -11.68
CA MET A 1 -18.85 7.54 -13.12
C MET A 1 -17.96 6.40 -13.52
N ALA A 2 -18.29 5.66 -14.58
CA ALA A 2 -17.43 4.60 -15.08
C ALA A 2 -16.15 5.21 -15.67
N SER A 3 -14.99 4.69 -15.29
CA SER A 3 -13.71 5.13 -15.81
C SER A 3 -13.51 4.66 -17.26
N ALA A 4 -12.71 5.37 -18.06
CA ALA A 4 -12.35 4.91 -19.42
C ALA A 4 -11.72 3.50 -19.44
N LEU A 5 -11.19 3.04 -18.29
CA LEU A 5 -10.61 1.71 -18.10
C LEU A 5 -11.67 0.63 -17.85
N ASP A 6 -12.90 0.98 -17.48
CA ASP A 6 -13.92 -0.01 -17.10
C ASP A 6 -14.35 -0.87 -18.29
N LYS A 7 -14.38 -0.28 -19.51
CA LYS A 7 -14.58 -1.02 -20.75
C LYS A 7 -13.58 -2.18 -20.86
N TYR A 8 -12.29 -1.92 -20.61
CA TYR A 8 -11.25 -2.94 -20.69
C TYR A 8 -11.31 -3.93 -19.53
N ARG A 9 -11.59 -3.47 -18.30
CA ARG A 9 -11.75 -4.37 -17.14
C ARG A 9 -12.88 -5.37 -17.34
N SER A 10 -13.98 -4.97 -18.00
CA SER A 10 -15.12 -5.84 -18.28
C SER A 10 -14.83 -6.94 -19.31
N LEU A 11 -13.76 -6.81 -20.11
CA LEU A 11 -13.35 -7.81 -21.09
C LEU A 11 -12.49 -8.93 -20.48
N ALA A 12 -12.14 -8.85 -19.19
CA ALA A 12 -11.36 -9.88 -18.52
C ALA A 12 -12.12 -11.22 -18.52
N SER A 13 -11.48 -12.26 -19.05
CA SER A 13 -12.04 -13.62 -19.09
C SER A 13 -11.82 -14.41 -17.79
N PHE A 14 -11.31 -13.76 -16.75
CA PHE A 14 -10.94 -14.36 -15.47
C PHE A 14 -11.21 -13.39 -14.31
N ASN A 15 -11.29 -13.93 -13.10
CA ASN A 15 -11.43 -13.14 -11.89
C ASN A 15 -10.06 -12.59 -11.45
N SER A 16 -9.88 -11.26 -11.51
CA SER A 16 -8.63 -10.62 -11.14
C SER A 16 -8.26 -10.79 -9.67
N ARG A 17 -9.25 -10.96 -8.77
CA ARG A 17 -9.02 -11.21 -7.34
C ARG A 17 -8.47 -12.61 -7.12
N GLU A 18 -9.03 -13.61 -7.79
CA GLU A 18 -8.51 -14.99 -7.73
C GLU A 18 -7.10 -15.07 -8.29
N LEU A 19 -6.84 -14.42 -9.44
CA LEU A 19 -5.48 -14.35 -9.99
C LEU A 19 -4.50 -13.73 -8.98
N LYS A 20 -4.89 -12.65 -8.31
CA LYS A 20 -4.05 -12.00 -7.29
C LYS A 20 -3.72 -12.95 -6.13
N ASN A 21 -4.73 -13.69 -5.65
CA ASN A 21 -4.53 -14.68 -4.59
C ASN A 21 -3.61 -15.81 -5.01
N VAL A 22 -3.72 -16.28 -6.26
CA VAL A 22 -2.84 -17.33 -6.82
C VAL A 22 -1.39 -16.85 -6.94
N VAL A 23 -1.18 -15.61 -7.41
CA VAL A 23 0.16 -15.06 -7.64
C VAL A 23 0.86 -14.68 -6.34
N GLU A 24 0.14 -14.06 -5.40
CA GLU A 24 0.73 -13.49 -4.19
C GLU A 24 0.59 -14.40 -2.96
N GLY A 25 -0.33 -15.35 -2.98
CA GLY A 25 -0.78 -16.10 -1.81
C GLY A 25 -1.91 -15.36 -1.07
N GLU A 26 -3.00 -16.06 -0.76
CA GLU A 26 -4.20 -15.44 -0.17
C GLU A 26 -3.92 -14.74 1.17
N GLU A 27 -3.09 -15.33 2.03
CA GLU A 27 -2.71 -14.73 3.32
C GLU A 27 -1.91 -13.43 3.14
N ASN A 28 -1.03 -13.38 2.14
CA ASN A 28 -0.27 -12.19 1.80
C ASN A 28 -1.18 -11.09 1.27
N VAL A 29 -2.18 -11.44 0.44
CA VAL A 29 -3.18 -10.48 -0.03
C VAL A 29 -3.97 -9.89 1.14
N LYS A 30 -4.50 -10.73 2.04
CA LYS A 30 -5.22 -10.29 3.24
C LYS A 30 -4.37 -9.40 4.14
N THR A 31 -3.10 -9.76 4.31
CA THR A 31 -2.15 -8.98 5.13
C THR A 31 -1.87 -7.62 4.51
N LYS A 32 -1.58 -7.57 3.20
CA LYS A 32 -1.39 -6.30 2.46
C LYS A 32 -2.62 -5.41 2.53
N GLU A 33 -3.82 -5.97 2.37
CA GLU A 33 -5.07 -5.22 2.46
C GLU A 33 -5.26 -4.56 3.83
N LYS A 34 -5.00 -5.30 4.93
CA LYS A 34 -5.03 -4.73 6.29
C LYS A 34 -4.01 -3.61 6.48
N ILE A 35 -2.77 -3.80 6.00
CA ILE A 35 -1.71 -2.79 6.07
C ILE A 35 -2.14 -1.53 5.31
N TYR A 36 -2.63 -1.67 4.07
CA TYR A 36 -3.05 -0.53 3.26
C TYR A 36 -4.25 0.19 3.86
N GLU A 37 -5.22 -0.54 4.40
CA GLU A 37 -6.35 0.07 5.08
C GLU A 37 -5.89 0.94 6.26
N LEU A 38 -4.98 0.41 7.08
CA LEU A 38 -4.43 1.14 8.23
C LEU A 38 -3.64 2.38 7.79
N LEU A 39 -2.69 2.21 6.86
CA LEU A 39 -1.85 3.30 6.36
C LEU A 39 -2.64 4.37 5.61
N SER A 40 -3.75 4.02 4.95
CA SER A 40 -4.59 4.98 4.23
C SER A 40 -5.25 6.01 5.13
N LYS A 41 -5.45 5.67 6.42
CA LYS A 41 -6.05 6.55 7.44
C LYS A 41 -5.02 7.51 8.04
N GLU A 42 -3.73 7.27 7.81
CA GLU A 42 -2.62 7.99 8.42
C GLU A 42 -2.09 9.11 7.49
N PRO A 43 -2.25 10.40 7.85
CA PRO A 43 -1.88 11.51 6.97
C PRO A 43 -0.40 11.54 6.57
N ILE A 44 0.49 10.98 7.39
CA ILE A 44 1.93 10.96 7.15
C ILE A 44 2.35 10.10 5.94
N PHE A 45 1.50 9.13 5.56
CA PHE A 45 1.71 8.28 4.38
C PHE A 45 0.99 8.80 3.14
N LYS A 46 0.21 9.89 3.26
CA LYS A 46 -0.41 10.52 2.10
C LYS A 46 0.67 10.98 1.12
N ARG A 47 0.44 10.72 -0.17
CA ARG A 47 1.33 11.20 -1.24
C ARG A 47 1.27 12.73 -1.29
N GLY A 48 2.40 13.37 -1.00
CA GLY A 48 2.64 14.78 -1.36
C GLY A 48 3.14 14.88 -2.80
N TYR A 49 2.78 15.95 -3.49
CA TYR A 49 3.35 16.29 -4.81
C TYR A 49 4.61 17.16 -4.69
N ASP A 50 4.95 17.55 -3.46
CA ASP A 50 6.13 18.34 -3.16
C ASP A 50 7.41 17.53 -3.39
N ARG A 51 8.49 18.24 -3.74
CA ARG A 51 9.85 17.66 -3.86
C ARG A 51 10.67 18.09 -2.64
N PRO A 52 10.59 17.36 -1.51
CA PRO A 52 11.38 17.68 -0.32
C PRO A 52 12.88 17.57 -0.60
N SER A 53 13.67 18.40 0.08
CA SER A 53 15.13 18.28 0.12
C SER A 53 15.56 16.93 0.74
N LEU A 54 16.84 16.58 0.62
CA LEU A 54 17.37 15.35 1.22
C LEU A 54 17.13 15.29 2.74
N GLU A 55 17.30 16.41 3.46
CA GLU A 55 17.04 16.45 4.90
C GLU A 55 15.57 16.26 5.24
N GLN A 56 14.67 16.90 4.48
CA GLN A 56 13.23 16.74 4.65
C GLN A 56 12.79 15.31 4.34
N GLN A 57 13.41 14.65 3.36
CA GLN A 57 13.16 13.23 3.07
C GLN A 57 13.62 12.33 4.23
N ARG A 58 14.79 12.60 4.83
CA ARG A 58 15.29 11.86 5.99
C ARG A 58 14.35 12.00 7.19
N GLU A 59 13.94 13.21 7.50
CA GLU A 59 13.00 13.48 8.60
C GLU A 59 11.64 12.80 8.37
N LEU A 60 11.10 12.91 7.14
CA LEU A 60 9.84 12.27 6.78
C LEU A 60 9.94 10.74 6.90
N ASN A 61 11.05 10.14 6.45
CA ASN A 61 11.29 8.71 6.57
C ASN A 61 11.39 8.27 8.04
N HIS A 62 12.10 9.03 8.88
CA HIS A 62 12.21 8.73 10.31
C HIS A 62 10.83 8.71 10.97
N ARG A 63 10.01 9.75 10.74
CA ARG A 63 8.66 9.84 11.30
C ARG A 63 7.73 8.73 10.80
N ARG A 64 7.83 8.35 9.51
CA ARG A 64 7.07 7.23 8.93
C ARG A 64 7.46 5.90 9.58
N TRP A 65 8.75 5.64 9.74
CA TRP A 65 9.25 4.43 10.40
C TRP A 65 8.79 4.33 11.85
N LYS A 66 8.90 5.43 12.61
CA LYS A 66 8.37 5.49 13.97
C LYS A 66 6.88 5.13 14.00
N ARG A 67 6.09 5.67 13.07
CA ARG A 67 4.66 5.38 12.99
C ARG A 67 4.36 3.92 12.63
N ILE A 68 5.14 3.30 11.74
CA ILE A 68 5.01 1.87 11.40
C ILE A 68 5.18 1.00 12.66
N ILE A 69 6.19 1.32 13.48
CA ILE A 69 6.47 0.59 14.74
C ILE A 69 5.33 0.78 15.75
N GLU A 70 4.85 2.02 15.93
CA GLU A 70 3.72 2.32 16.83
C GLU A 70 2.41 1.62 16.42
N LEU A 71 2.23 1.33 15.13
CA LEU A 71 1.07 0.64 14.59
C LEU A 71 1.21 -0.89 14.64
N GLU A 72 2.34 -1.40 15.15
CA GLU A 72 2.65 -2.85 15.22
C GLU A 72 2.45 -3.56 13.87
N LEU A 73 2.72 -2.85 12.77
CA LEU A 73 2.61 -3.42 11.44
C LEU A 73 3.64 -4.56 11.29
N PRO A 74 3.30 -5.64 10.56
CA PRO A 74 4.25 -6.72 10.31
C PRO A 74 5.45 -6.15 9.54
N VAL A 75 6.56 -5.99 10.26
CA VAL A 75 7.86 -5.65 9.69
C VAL A 75 8.60 -6.97 9.60
N ASP A 76 9.06 -7.33 8.40
CA ASP A 76 9.96 -8.46 8.26
C ASP A 76 11.30 -8.04 8.88
N VAL A 77 11.53 -8.47 10.13
CA VAL A 77 12.77 -8.17 10.87
C VAL A 77 13.85 -9.17 10.44
N GLY A 78 14.05 -9.28 9.13
CA GLY A 78 15.11 -10.06 8.50
C GLY A 78 16.28 -9.14 8.16
N LEU A 79 17.09 -8.80 9.16
CA LEU A 79 18.44 -8.24 8.98
C LEU A 79 19.44 -9.14 9.70
#